data_AF-Q1JNR3-F1
#
_entry.id   AF-Q1JNR3-F1
#
_cell.length_a   1.000
_cell.length_b   1.000
_cell.length_c   1.000
_cell.angle_alpha   90.00
_cell.angle_beta   90.00
_cell.angle_gamma   90.00
#
_symmetry.space_group_name_H-M   'P 1'
#
loop_
_entity.id
_entity.type
_entity.pdbx_description
1 polymer ?
#
loop_
_entity_poly.entity_id
_entity_poly.type
_entity_poly.pdbx_seq_one_letter_code
_entity_poly.pdbx_strand_id
1 'polypeptide(L)'
;MPTTFLYFSYRLADHAFLKSFLVCATIGVGPLSKREFIGVNAIAEVHEMRENTTLLHGYTVIDEFTGAASVPIYQTSTFHNSELYCPSQKHLYTRFSNPTTEALEDGLACLEKATYAVAYASGMAAISTVLMLLKAGDHVIFPLEVYGGTCQFATAILPNYQIETSFVDMADLATVKASIRPNTRMIYLETPSNPLLKICDISELAQLAKAYGVLTVADNTFMTSLYQEPLAMGVDIVVESVTKFINGHSDVVAGLAATNNEAIYNQLKLFQKNFGAIVGVEDAWLILRGMKTMGIRMEQAVKNAQQLANYLAKHPKVLKVHYPGLDSHPNHDTHLQQAKNGGAVLSFELASKEELMSFTHRIQLPILAVSLGGVESILSHPATMSHACLSSQARLEQGVVDGLLRLSCGVENIEDLLADFEQALAF
;
A
#
# COMPACT_ATOMS: atom_id res chain seq x y z
N MET A 1 -29.41 39.01 -55.69
CA MET A 1 -28.60 39.84 -56.61
C MET A 1 -28.58 41.26 -56.07
N PRO A 2 -27.47 42.03 -56.12
CA PRO A 2 -26.07 41.64 -56.31
C PRO A 2 -25.08 42.35 -55.33
N THR A 3 -23.83 41.87 -55.34
CA THR A 3 -22.50 42.52 -55.19
C THR A 3 -22.42 44.00 -54.72
N THR A 4 -21.38 44.48 -54.01
CA THR A 4 -19.97 44.58 -54.47
C THR A 4 -19.04 45.16 -53.38
N PHE A 5 -17.77 44.76 -53.48
CA PHE A 5 -16.50 45.14 -52.83
C PHE A 5 -16.14 46.63 -52.68
N LEU A 6 -15.13 46.89 -51.81
CA LEU A 6 -13.89 47.73 -51.98
C LEU A 6 -13.56 48.46 -50.64
N TYR A 7 -12.33 48.71 -50.16
CA TYR A 7 -10.95 48.25 -50.31
C TYR A 7 -10.06 49.24 -49.50
N PHE A 8 -8.85 48.83 -49.09
CA PHE A 8 -7.67 49.65 -48.69
C PHE A 8 -7.73 50.42 -47.33
N SER A 9 -6.64 50.58 -46.55
CA SER A 9 -5.19 50.45 -46.78
C SER A 9 -4.41 50.31 -45.46
N TYR A 10 -3.24 49.67 -45.53
CA TYR A 10 -2.17 49.62 -44.53
C TYR A 10 -1.37 50.93 -44.49
N ARG A 11 -0.83 51.30 -43.31
CA ARG A 11 0.48 51.99 -43.17
C ARG A 11 1.14 51.68 -41.83
N LEU A 12 2.39 51.21 -41.92
CA LEU A 12 3.41 51.06 -40.88
C LEU A 12 4.10 52.42 -40.59
N ALA A 13 4.57 52.61 -39.35
CA ALA A 13 5.78 53.40 -39.04
C ALA A 13 6.29 53.13 -37.61
N ASP A 14 7.61 53.15 -37.48
CA ASP A 14 8.48 52.72 -36.37
C ASP A 14 8.52 53.65 -35.13
N HIS A 15 8.91 53.13 -33.95
CA HIS A 15 10.15 53.48 -33.21
C HIS A 15 10.21 52.95 -31.76
N ALA A 16 11.24 52.12 -31.53
CA ALA A 16 12.18 51.99 -30.40
C ALA A 16 11.94 52.56 -28.96
N PHE A 17 12.25 51.66 -28.00
CA PHE A 17 13.06 51.83 -26.76
C PHE A 17 12.43 52.20 -25.38
N LEU A 18 12.38 51.13 -24.56
CA LEU A 18 12.80 50.95 -23.15
C LEU A 18 12.20 51.72 -21.94
N LYS A 19 11.83 50.87 -20.96
CA LYS A 19 11.74 51.03 -19.49
C LYS A 19 10.48 51.71 -18.94
N SER A 20 9.64 50.91 -18.26
CA SER A 20 9.58 50.89 -16.79
C SER A 20 8.62 49.82 -16.29
N PHE A 21 9.01 49.18 -15.19
CA PHE A 21 8.21 48.26 -14.38
C PHE A 21 6.87 48.88 -13.98
N LEU A 22 5.76 48.16 -14.19
CA LEU A 22 4.68 48.10 -13.20
C LEU A 22 3.83 46.84 -13.41
N VAL A 23 3.80 46.02 -12.38
CA VAL A 23 2.88 44.90 -12.20
C VAL A 23 1.50 45.47 -11.88
N CYS A 24 0.49 45.16 -12.68
CA CYS A 24 -0.88 45.10 -12.18
C CYS A 24 -1.73 44.18 -13.07
N ALA A 25 -2.32 43.18 -12.42
CA ALA A 25 -3.16 42.16 -13.03
C ALA A 25 -4.46 42.78 -13.58
N THR A 26 -4.67 42.60 -14.88
CA THR A 26 -5.99 42.64 -15.50
C THR A 26 -5.93 41.73 -16.72
N ILE A 27 -6.30 40.46 -16.55
CA ILE A 27 -6.51 39.57 -17.70
C ILE A 27 -7.98 39.69 -18.08
N GLY A 28 -8.21 40.55 -19.07
CA GLY A 28 -9.42 40.55 -19.87
C GLY A 28 -9.53 39.26 -20.67
N VAL A 29 -10.75 38.77 -20.78
CA VAL A 29 -11.13 37.60 -21.56
C VAL A 29 -10.99 37.95 -23.06
N GLY A 30 -10.09 37.27 -23.76
CA GLY A 30 -9.91 37.33 -25.21
C GLY A 30 -9.53 35.95 -25.75
N PRO A 31 -9.91 35.59 -26.98
CA PRO A 31 -9.92 34.21 -27.45
C PRO A 31 -8.51 33.65 -27.59
N LEU A 32 -8.21 32.60 -26.83
CA LEU A 32 -6.96 31.86 -26.92
C LEU A 32 -6.91 31.11 -28.26
N SER A 33 -6.10 31.63 -29.18
CA SER A 33 -5.61 30.88 -30.33
C SER A 33 -4.84 29.66 -29.85
N LYS A 34 -5.10 28.49 -30.46
CA LYS A 34 -4.41 27.21 -30.26
C LYS A 34 -2.91 27.40 -30.00
N ARG A 35 -2.50 27.35 -28.72
CA ARG A 35 -1.17 26.90 -28.37
C ARG A 35 -1.24 25.39 -28.39
N GLU A 36 -0.52 24.77 -29.32
CA GLU A 36 -0.16 23.37 -29.20
C GLU A 36 0.54 23.22 -27.84
N PHE A 37 -0.17 22.67 -26.86
CA PHE A 37 0.45 22.11 -25.69
C PHE A 37 1.23 20.90 -26.20
N ILE A 38 2.54 21.06 -26.24
CA ILE A 38 3.47 19.95 -26.36
C ILE A 38 3.06 18.97 -25.26
N GLY A 39 2.60 17.79 -25.67
CA GLY A 39 2.20 16.73 -24.76
C GLY A 39 3.32 16.44 -23.76
N VAL A 40 2.94 15.97 -22.57
CA VAL A 40 3.80 15.69 -21.42
C VAL A 40 4.85 14.59 -21.69
N ASN A 41 5.03 14.15 -22.93
CA ASN A 41 6.06 13.21 -23.36
C ASN A 41 7.43 13.85 -23.65
N ALA A 42 7.67 15.10 -23.23
CA ALA A 42 8.91 15.83 -23.52
C ALA A 42 9.54 16.48 -22.27
N ILE A 43 9.45 15.85 -21.10
CA ILE A 43 10.49 16.08 -20.08
C ILE A 43 11.63 15.11 -20.40
N ALA A 44 12.59 15.65 -21.15
CA ALA A 44 13.84 15.01 -21.51
C ALA A 44 14.58 14.48 -20.28
N GLU A 45 15.13 13.26 -20.39
CA GLU A 45 16.21 12.68 -19.55
C GLU A 45 16.23 13.19 -18.09
N VAL A 46 15.17 12.88 -17.36
CA VAL A 46 15.00 13.37 -15.99
C VAL A 46 15.76 12.43 -15.06
N HIS A 47 16.65 12.99 -14.24
CA HIS A 47 17.13 12.31 -13.03
C HIS A 47 15.96 11.57 -12.37
N GLU A 48 16.15 10.28 -12.07
CA GLU A 48 15.13 9.46 -11.42
C GLU A 48 14.55 10.21 -10.21
N MET A 49 13.23 10.45 -10.25
CA MET A 49 12.56 11.23 -9.21
C MET A 49 12.69 10.52 -7.86
N ARG A 50 13.02 11.29 -6.82
CA ARG A 50 13.08 10.77 -5.44
C ARG A 50 11.67 10.52 -4.92
N GLU A 51 11.54 9.61 -3.96
CA GLU A 51 10.27 9.10 -3.40
C GLU A 51 9.19 10.18 -3.18
N ASN A 52 9.47 11.22 -2.38
CA ASN A 52 8.50 12.28 -2.10
C ASN A 52 8.09 13.08 -3.35
N THR A 53 8.98 13.21 -4.35
CA THR A 53 8.63 13.84 -5.63
C THR A 53 7.76 12.91 -6.47
N THR A 54 8.08 11.62 -6.49
CA THR A 54 7.31 10.57 -7.18
C THR A 54 5.88 10.46 -6.63
N LEU A 55 5.69 10.51 -5.31
CA LEU A 55 4.36 10.50 -4.68
C LEU A 55 3.46 11.69 -5.07
N LEU A 56 4.06 12.80 -5.52
CA LEU A 56 3.36 14.01 -5.92
C LEU A 56 3.18 14.14 -7.44
N HIS A 57 4.12 13.61 -8.22
CA HIS A 57 4.26 13.93 -9.65
C HIS A 57 4.55 12.72 -10.55
N GLY A 58 4.71 11.51 -10.00
CA GLY A 58 5.07 10.31 -10.75
C GLY A 58 3.92 9.68 -11.55
N TYR A 59 2.72 10.22 -11.42
CA TYR A 59 1.50 9.76 -12.09
C TYR A 59 0.59 10.96 -12.42
N THR A 60 -0.48 10.72 -13.16
CA THR A 60 -1.40 11.77 -13.62
C THR A 60 -2.16 12.39 -12.44
N VAL A 61 -1.73 13.57 -12.01
CA VAL A 61 -2.34 14.32 -10.90
C VAL A 61 -3.00 15.64 -11.32
N ILE A 62 -2.81 16.05 -12.57
CA ILE A 62 -3.40 17.25 -13.16
C ILE A 62 -4.52 16.81 -14.10
N ASP A 63 -5.70 17.40 -13.94
CA ASP A 63 -6.82 17.14 -14.85
C ASP A 63 -6.57 17.78 -16.23
N GLU A 64 -6.60 16.97 -17.28
CA GLU A 64 -6.39 17.44 -18.65
C GLU A 64 -7.52 18.33 -19.16
N PHE A 65 -8.75 18.17 -18.62
CA PHE A 65 -9.91 18.91 -19.09
C PHE A 65 -9.96 20.35 -18.55
N THR A 66 -9.77 20.51 -17.24
CA THR A 66 -9.89 21.80 -16.54
C THR A 66 -8.56 22.42 -16.12
N GLY A 67 -7.48 21.63 -16.08
CA GLY A 67 -6.20 22.04 -15.49
C GLY A 67 -6.20 22.03 -13.97
N ALA A 68 -7.17 21.37 -13.31
CA ALA A 68 -7.23 21.28 -11.87
C ALA A 68 -5.95 20.62 -11.29
N ALA A 69 -5.41 21.22 -10.24
CA ALA A 69 -4.20 20.74 -9.55
C ALA A 69 -4.42 19.46 -8.70
N SER A 70 -5.68 19.02 -8.60
CA SER A 70 -6.06 17.75 -8.00
C SER A 70 -7.03 17.07 -8.95
N VAL A 71 -6.95 15.74 -9.01
CA VAL A 71 -7.89 14.90 -9.77
C VAL A 71 -9.32 15.19 -9.29
N PRO A 72 -10.25 15.59 -10.19
CA PRO A 72 -11.65 15.75 -9.87
C PRO A 72 -12.29 14.44 -9.42
N ILE A 73 -13.32 14.54 -8.59
CA ILE A 73 -14.11 13.39 -8.15
C ILE A 73 -15.21 13.15 -9.18
N TYR A 74 -15.04 12.13 -10.03
CA TYR A 74 -16.02 11.76 -11.05
C TYR A 74 -17.11 10.88 -10.45
N GLN A 75 -18.01 11.48 -9.66
CA GLN A 75 -19.10 10.81 -8.97
C GLN A 75 -20.26 10.46 -9.93
N THR A 76 -20.00 9.52 -10.84
CA THR A 76 -20.98 8.98 -11.79
C THR A 76 -20.87 7.47 -11.87
N SER A 77 -21.96 6.80 -12.26
CA SER A 77 -21.95 5.37 -12.57
C SER A 77 -21.72 5.08 -14.04
N THR A 78 -22.16 5.95 -14.95
CA THR A 78 -22.20 5.73 -16.40
C THR A 78 -21.67 6.94 -17.17
N PHE A 79 -21.17 6.70 -18.36
CA PHE A 79 -20.58 7.71 -19.24
C PHE A 79 -21.33 7.74 -20.57
N HIS A 80 -21.53 8.94 -21.12
CA HIS A 80 -22.23 9.11 -22.40
C HIS A 80 -21.36 8.63 -23.55
N ASN A 81 -21.89 7.73 -24.39
CA ASN A 81 -21.23 7.32 -25.62
C ASN A 81 -21.59 8.27 -26.76
N SER A 82 -20.59 8.86 -27.41
CA SER A 82 -20.80 9.71 -28.58
C SER A 82 -21.38 8.94 -29.77
N GLU A 83 -21.09 7.63 -29.85
CA GLU A 83 -21.55 6.72 -30.90
C GLU A 83 -21.83 5.33 -30.31
N LEU A 84 -22.72 4.56 -30.94
CA LEU A 84 -23.07 3.20 -30.49
C LEU A 84 -21.86 2.25 -30.48
N TYR A 85 -20.90 2.45 -31.38
CA TYR A 85 -19.68 1.63 -31.52
C TYR A 85 -18.44 2.52 -31.39
N CYS A 86 -18.07 2.84 -30.15
CA CYS A 86 -16.88 3.64 -29.86
C CYS A 86 -15.83 2.81 -29.12
N PRO A 87 -15.01 2.00 -29.82
CA PRO A 87 -14.00 1.16 -29.18
C PRO A 87 -12.89 1.96 -28.48
N SER A 88 -12.72 3.24 -28.85
CA SER A 88 -11.75 4.16 -28.23
C SER A 88 -12.24 4.81 -26.94
N GLN A 89 -13.53 4.66 -26.59
CA GLN A 89 -14.05 5.25 -25.37
C GLN A 89 -13.57 4.47 -24.15
N LYS A 90 -12.75 5.14 -23.34
CA LYS A 90 -12.09 4.55 -22.17
C LYS A 90 -13.06 4.20 -21.03
N HIS A 91 -13.95 5.14 -20.70
CA HIS A 91 -14.88 5.00 -19.58
C HIS A 91 -16.30 4.78 -20.09
N LEU A 92 -16.93 3.71 -19.61
CA LEU A 92 -18.30 3.31 -19.99
C LEU A 92 -19.18 3.15 -18.75
N TYR A 93 -18.65 2.47 -17.74
CA TYR A 93 -19.34 2.19 -16.49
C TYR A 93 -18.30 2.10 -15.37
N THR A 94 -18.55 2.76 -14.24
CA THR A 94 -17.57 2.96 -13.16
C THR A 94 -17.02 1.66 -12.58
N ARG A 95 -17.80 0.55 -12.60
CA ARG A 95 -17.28 -0.77 -12.19
C ARG A 95 -16.15 -1.29 -13.11
N PHE A 96 -16.06 -0.81 -14.34
CA PHE A 96 -15.01 -1.19 -15.29
C PHE A 96 -13.84 -0.22 -15.26
N SER A 97 -14.16 1.08 -15.22
CA SER A 97 -13.19 2.17 -15.21
C SER A 97 -13.89 3.49 -14.87
N ASN A 98 -13.23 4.32 -14.08
CA ASN A 98 -13.63 5.68 -13.70
C ASN A 98 -12.36 6.55 -13.62
N PRO A 99 -12.36 7.82 -14.08
CA PRO A 99 -11.14 8.63 -14.10
C PRO A 99 -10.47 8.81 -12.73
N THR A 100 -11.25 8.93 -11.65
CA THR A 100 -10.70 9.09 -10.29
C THR A 100 -10.06 7.80 -9.79
N THR A 101 -10.71 6.65 -10.00
CA THR A 101 -10.15 5.34 -9.59
C THR A 101 -8.97 4.94 -10.47
N GLU A 102 -8.97 5.35 -11.74
CA GLU A 102 -7.86 5.12 -12.65
C GLU A 102 -6.63 5.93 -12.24
N ALA A 103 -6.79 7.21 -11.89
CA ALA A 103 -5.69 8.00 -11.36
C ALA A 103 -5.12 7.38 -10.07
N LEU A 104 -5.96 6.77 -9.23
CA LEU A 104 -5.49 5.96 -8.10
C LEU A 104 -4.71 4.73 -8.56
N GLU A 105 -5.23 3.93 -9.50
CA GLU A 105 -4.52 2.75 -10.02
C GLU A 105 -3.15 3.13 -10.62
N ASP A 106 -3.06 4.24 -11.36
CA ASP A 106 -1.81 4.80 -11.88
C ASP A 106 -0.85 5.21 -10.75
N GLY A 107 -1.36 5.88 -9.72
CA GLY A 107 -0.57 6.28 -8.56
C GLY A 107 -0.05 5.10 -7.75
N LEU A 108 -0.85 4.05 -7.58
CA LEU A 108 -0.45 2.82 -6.90
C LEU A 108 0.58 2.05 -7.74
N ALA A 109 0.41 1.97 -9.06
CA ALA A 109 1.42 1.37 -9.94
C ALA A 109 2.76 2.13 -9.84
N CYS A 110 2.70 3.46 -9.79
CA CYS A 110 3.86 4.31 -9.59
C CYS A 110 4.55 4.05 -8.22
N LEU A 111 3.77 3.97 -7.13
CA LEU A 111 4.27 3.66 -5.78
C LEU A 111 4.96 2.29 -5.74
N GLU A 112 4.31 1.27 -6.29
CA GLU A 112 4.80 -0.12 -6.32
C GLU A 112 5.95 -0.33 -7.33
N LYS A 113 6.30 0.70 -8.10
CA LYS A 113 7.19 0.59 -9.27
C LYS A 113 6.79 -0.56 -10.20
N ALA A 114 5.49 -0.74 -10.36
CA ALA A 114 4.88 -1.78 -11.16
C ALA A 114 4.39 -1.23 -12.49
N THR A 115 4.34 -2.08 -13.52
CA THR A 115 3.68 -1.76 -14.79
C THR A 115 2.17 -1.60 -14.59
N TYR A 116 1.58 -2.40 -13.69
CA TYR A 116 0.15 -2.42 -13.47
C TYR A 116 -0.21 -2.51 -11.99
N ALA A 117 -1.27 -1.79 -11.59
CA ALA A 117 -1.92 -1.96 -10.31
C ALA A 117 -3.45 -1.98 -10.47
N VAL A 118 -4.13 -2.66 -9.54
CA VAL A 118 -5.59 -2.77 -9.48
C VAL A 118 -6.04 -2.41 -8.07
N ALA A 119 -6.98 -1.48 -7.95
CA ALA A 119 -7.50 -1.02 -6.67
C ALA A 119 -8.77 -1.79 -6.26
N TYR A 120 -8.88 -2.15 -5.00
CA TYR A 120 -9.96 -2.97 -4.46
C TYR A 120 -10.63 -2.32 -3.25
N ALA A 121 -11.87 -2.74 -2.97
CA ALA A 121 -12.67 -2.27 -1.84
C ALA A 121 -12.05 -2.54 -0.45
N SER A 122 -11.06 -3.42 -0.34
CA SER A 122 -10.30 -3.70 0.88
C SER A 122 -9.05 -4.52 0.57
N GLY A 123 -8.10 -4.59 1.51
CA GLY A 123 -6.97 -5.55 1.43
C GLY A 123 -7.45 -6.99 1.26
N MET A 124 -8.53 -7.38 1.96
CA MET A 124 -9.11 -8.73 1.80
C MET A 124 -9.72 -8.95 0.41
N ALA A 125 -10.27 -7.92 -0.22
CA ALA A 125 -10.76 -8.01 -1.59
C ALA A 125 -9.60 -8.21 -2.59
N ALA A 126 -8.46 -7.55 -2.37
CA ALA A 126 -7.26 -7.78 -3.16
C ALA A 126 -6.72 -9.22 -2.96
N ILE A 127 -6.49 -9.62 -1.71
CA ILE A 127 -5.98 -10.95 -1.34
C ILE A 127 -6.87 -12.05 -1.89
N SER A 128 -8.18 -12.00 -1.62
CA SER A 128 -9.12 -13.02 -2.11
C SER A 128 -9.15 -13.06 -3.64
N THR A 129 -9.14 -11.92 -4.33
CA THR A 129 -9.10 -11.89 -5.80
C THR A 129 -7.82 -12.54 -6.35
N VAL A 130 -6.66 -12.26 -5.75
CA VAL A 130 -5.38 -12.88 -6.15
C VAL A 130 -5.39 -14.38 -5.86
N LEU A 131 -5.90 -14.81 -4.71
CA LEU A 131 -6.01 -16.25 -4.38
C LEU A 131 -6.97 -16.99 -5.33
N MET A 132 -8.00 -16.31 -5.87
CA MET A 132 -8.89 -16.89 -6.87
C MET A 132 -8.28 -17.02 -8.28
N LEU A 133 -7.00 -16.65 -8.47
CA LEU A 133 -6.23 -17.07 -9.66
C LEU A 133 -6.00 -18.60 -9.66
N LEU A 134 -6.03 -19.22 -8.48
CA LEU A 134 -5.99 -20.66 -8.29
C LEU A 134 -7.31 -21.30 -8.74
N LYS A 135 -7.22 -22.56 -9.12
CA LYS A 135 -8.34 -23.38 -9.59
C LYS A 135 -8.54 -24.57 -8.65
N ALA A 136 -9.69 -25.22 -8.79
CA ALA A 136 -9.96 -26.48 -8.10
C ALA A 136 -8.83 -27.50 -8.36
N GLY A 137 -8.32 -28.10 -7.28
CA GLY A 137 -7.19 -29.02 -7.28
C GLY A 137 -5.82 -28.37 -7.11
N ASP A 138 -5.71 -27.04 -7.18
CA ASP A 138 -4.45 -26.34 -6.94
C ASP A 138 -4.12 -26.27 -5.44
N HIS A 139 -2.84 -26.08 -5.15
CA HIS A 139 -2.29 -25.94 -3.80
C HIS A 139 -1.54 -24.61 -3.64
N VAL A 140 -1.72 -23.97 -2.48
CA VAL A 140 -1.00 -22.74 -2.08
C VAL A 140 -0.31 -22.92 -0.72
N ILE A 141 0.90 -22.38 -0.61
CA ILE A 141 1.70 -22.38 0.63
C ILE A 141 1.65 -20.99 1.26
N PHE A 142 1.28 -20.91 2.54
CA PHE A 142 1.22 -19.69 3.34
C PHE A 142 2.25 -19.71 4.48
N PRO A 143 2.63 -18.54 5.02
CA PRO A 143 3.35 -18.44 6.29
C PRO A 143 2.49 -18.95 7.45
N LEU A 144 3.12 -19.55 8.47
CA LEU A 144 2.44 -19.95 9.72
C LEU A 144 1.72 -18.76 10.39
N GLU A 145 2.38 -17.61 10.45
CA GLU A 145 1.88 -16.39 11.08
C GLU A 145 1.37 -15.37 10.04
N VAL A 146 0.64 -15.85 9.03
CA VAL A 146 -0.04 -14.98 8.08
C VAL A 146 -1.17 -14.20 8.75
N TYR A 147 -1.47 -13.00 8.24
CA TYR A 147 -2.61 -12.21 8.68
C TYR A 147 -3.88 -13.05 8.90
N GLY A 148 -4.52 -12.88 10.06
CA GLY A 148 -5.66 -13.70 10.48
C GLY A 148 -6.83 -13.73 9.49
N GLY A 149 -7.07 -12.65 8.73
CA GLY A 149 -8.08 -12.63 7.66
C GLY A 149 -7.71 -13.52 6.48
N THR A 150 -6.43 -13.53 6.08
CA THR A 150 -5.89 -14.44 5.06
C THR A 150 -5.97 -15.90 5.53
N CYS A 151 -5.57 -16.17 6.78
CA CYS A 151 -5.71 -17.49 7.38
C CYS A 151 -7.17 -17.97 7.40
N GLN A 152 -8.11 -17.11 7.79
CA GLN A 152 -9.53 -17.45 7.80
C GLN A 152 -10.05 -17.73 6.39
N PHE A 153 -9.68 -16.93 5.39
CA PHE A 153 -10.06 -17.18 3.99
C PHE A 153 -9.49 -18.52 3.49
N ALA A 154 -8.21 -18.78 3.78
CA ALA A 154 -7.51 -19.99 3.37
C ALA A 154 -8.06 -21.28 4.02
N THR A 155 -8.53 -21.21 5.27
CA THR A 155 -9.00 -22.38 6.03
C THR A 155 -10.51 -22.59 5.94
N ALA A 156 -11.31 -21.53 5.81
CA ALA A 156 -12.77 -21.62 5.82
C ALA A 156 -13.41 -21.51 4.42
N ILE A 157 -12.73 -20.86 3.45
CA ILE A 157 -13.33 -20.54 2.15
C ILE A 157 -12.69 -21.36 1.03
N LEU A 158 -11.36 -21.35 0.90
CA LEU A 158 -10.65 -22.08 -0.18
C LEU A 158 -11.01 -23.58 -0.29
N PRO A 159 -11.23 -24.33 0.81
CA PRO A 159 -11.62 -25.74 0.71
C PRO A 159 -12.96 -25.97 -0.03
N ASN A 160 -13.90 -25.02 0.03
CA ASN A 160 -15.17 -25.11 -0.70
C ASN A 160 -14.96 -25.04 -2.23
N TYR A 161 -13.81 -24.52 -2.67
CA TYR A 161 -13.39 -24.45 -4.06
C TYR A 161 -12.35 -25.52 -4.41
N GLN A 162 -12.15 -26.51 -3.53
CA GLN A 162 -11.17 -27.60 -3.69
C GLN A 162 -9.74 -27.09 -3.88
N ILE A 163 -9.40 -25.95 -3.27
CA ILE A 163 -8.03 -25.42 -3.24
C ILE A 163 -7.39 -25.89 -1.93
N GLU A 164 -6.27 -26.59 -2.04
CA GLU A 164 -5.51 -27.09 -0.91
C GLU A 164 -4.58 -26.01 -0.34
N THR A 165 -4.35 -26.05 0.97
CA THR A 165 -3.46 -25.09 1.64
C THR A 165 -2.46 -25.81 2.55
N SER A 166 -1.24 -25.26 2.64
CA SER A 166 -0.26 -25.61 3.66
C SER A 166 0.23 -24.35 4.35
N PHE A 167 0.54 -24.44 5.65
CA PHE A 167 1.13 -23.37 6.44
C PHE A 167 2.49 -23.81 6.93
N VAL A 168 3.53 -23.03 6.64
CA VAL A 168 4.93 -23.39 6.90
C VAL A 168 5.72 -22.20 7.45
N ASP A 169 6.83 -22.49 8.13
CA ASP A 169 7.78 -21.43 8.48
C ASP A 169 8.49 -20.96 7.21
N MET A 170 8.16 -19.75 6.76
CA MET A 170 8.73 -19.17 5.53
C MET A 170 10.17 -18.72 5.70
N ALA A 171 10.67 -18.59 6.94
CA ALA A 171 12.08 -18.34 7.19
C ALA A 171 12.96 -19.58 6.94
N ASP A 172 12.37 -20.78 6.90
CA ASP A 172 13.07 -22.02 6.58
C ASP A 172 12.80 -22.44 5.12
N LEU A 173 13.70 -22.02 4.23
CA LEU A 173 13.64 -22.34 2.81
C LEU A 173 13.58 -23.84 2.52
N ALA A 174 14.21 -24.68 3.36
CA ALA A 174 14.19 -26.13 3.18
C ALA A 174 12.80 -26.70 3.44
N THR A 175 12.12 -26.20 4.48
CA THR A 175 10.73 -26.57 4.79
C THR A 175 9.77 -26.10 3.70
N VAL A 176 9.95 -24.88 3.17
CA VAL A 176 9.15 -24.39 2.03
C VAL A 176 9.32 -25.30 0.82
N LYS A 177 10.58 -25.61 0.46
CA LYS A 177 10.89 -26.51 -0.67
C LYS A 177 10.29 -27.90 -0.50
N ALA A 178 10.37 -28.48 0.69
CA ALA A 178 9.80 -29.80 0.99
C ALA A 178 8.26 -29.81 0.90
N SER A 179 7.62 -28.64 1.04
CA SER A 179 6.16 -28.49 0.99
C SER A 179 5.61 -28.26 -0.42
N ILE A 180 6.48 -28.10 -1.42
CA ILE A 180 6.08 -27.99 -2.84
C ILE A 180 5.61 -29.36 -3.33
N ARG A 181 4.35 -29.40 -3.76
CA ARG A 181 3.64 -30.54 -4.36
C ARG A 181 3.47 -30.37 -5.88
N PRO A 182 3.19 -31.44 -6.65
CA PRO A 182 2.94 -31.34 -8.10
C PRO A 182 1.80 -30.38 -8.50
N ASN A 183 0.82 -30.17 -7.62
CA ASN A 183 -0.29 -29.23 -7.79
C ASN A 183 -0.06 -27.86 -7.13
N THR A 184 1.14 -27.58 -6.61
CA THR A 184 1.43 -26.25 -6.04
C THR A 184 1.48 -25.22 -7.15
N ARG A 185 0.72 -24.13 -6.99
CA ARG A 185 0.64 -23.04 -7.97
C ARG A 185 0.94 -21.67 -7.39
N MET A 186 0.96 -21.54 -6.07
CA MET A 186 1.27 -20.27 -5.41
C MET A 186 2.05 -20.46 -4.11
N ILE A 187 3.01 -19.57 -3.86
CA ILE A 187 3.63 -19.31 -2.56
C ILE A 187 3.27 -17.89 -2.17
N TYR A 188 2.59 -17.75 -1.04
CA TYR A 188 2.22 -16.47 -0.46
C TYR A 188 3.21 -16.14 0.66
N LEU A 189 3.71 -14.92 0.72
CA LEU A 189 4.67 -14.46 1.73
C LEU A 189 4.22 -13.14 2.35
N GLU A 190 4.55 -12.96 3.64
CA GLU A 190 4.27 -11.76 4.42
C GLU A 190 5.52 -11.53 5.31
N THR A 191 6.30 -10.49 5.00
CA THR A 191 7.55 -10.20 5.72
C THR A 191 7.73 -8.68 5.88
N PRO A 192 7.87 -8.16 7.12
CA PRO A 192 7.78 -8.88 8.39
C PRO A 192 6.37 -9.45 8.66
N SER A 193 6.28 -10.61 9.33
CA SER A 193 4.99 -11.23 9.65
C SER A 193 4.21 -10.50 10.75
N ASN A 194 2.89 -10.63 10.77
CA ASN A 194 2.05 -10.06 11.82
C ASN A 194 1.64 -11.12 12.88
N PRO A 195 1.94 -10.97 14.19
CA PRO A 195 2.45 -9.78 14.87
C PRO A 195 3.93 -9.87 15.27
N LEU A 196 4.60 -11.00 15.06
CA LEU A 196 5.94 -11.26 15.60
C LEU A 196 7.08 -10.72 14.73
N LEU A 197 6.76 -10.13 13.58
CA LEU A 197 7.72 -9.52 12.66
C LEU A 197 8.79 -10.50 12.18
N LYS A 198 8.45 -11.78 12.03
CA LYS A 198 9.38 -12.78 11.48
C LYS A 198 9.74 -12.42 10.05
N ILE A 199 10.98 -12.68 9.69
CA ILE A 199 11.54 -12.31 8.38
C ILE A 199 11.82 -13.57 7.58
N CYS A 200 11.31 -13.60 6.35
CA CYS A 200 11.74 -14.52 5.30
C CYS A 200 12.53 -13.77 4.22
N ASP A 201 13.39 -14.50 3.50
CA ASP A 201 14.14 -13.96 2.36
C ASP A 201 13.26 -13.98 1.10
N ILE A 202 12.90 -12.79 0.62
CA ILE A 202 12.01 -12.63 -0.55
C ILE A 202 12.69 -13.17 -1.81
N SER A 203 13.97 -12.87 -1.99
CA SER A 203 14.70 -13.21 -3.22
C SER A 203 14.92 -14.72 -3.33
N GLU A 204 15.27 -15.39 -2.24
CA GLU A 204 15.42 -16.84 -2.20
C GLU A 204 14.09 -17.56 -2.45
N LEU A 205 12.99 -17.09 -1.84
CA LEU A 205 11.65 -17.65 -2.06
C LEU A 205 11.18 -17.44 -3.50
N ALA A 206 11.39 -16.25 -4.08
CA ALA A 206 11.07 -15.96 -5.46
C ALA A 206 11.85 -16.85 -6.43
N GLN A 207 13.17 -17.02 -6.20
CA GLN A 207 14.00 -17.91 -7.00
C GLN A 207 13.57 -19.37 -6.89
N LEU A 208 13.25 -19.83 -5.68
CA LEU A 208 12.73 -21.18 -5.45
C LEU A 208 11.41 -21.38 -6.22
N ALA A 209 10.45 -20.49 -6.06
CA ALA A 209 9.15 -20.59 -6.73
C ALA A 209 9.30 -20.64 -8.26
N LYS A 210 10.15 -19.77 -8.81
CA LYS A 210 10.47 -19.73 -10.23
C LYS A 210 11.04 -21.05 -10.75
N ALA A 211 11.93 -21.70 -9.98
CA ALA A 211 12.50 -23.00 -10.35
C ALA A 211 11.45 -24.12 -10.47
N TYR A 212 10.29 -23.96 -9.82
CA TYR A 212 9.17 -24.90 -9.86
C TYR A 212 7.99 -24.40 -10.71
N GLY A 213 8.08 -23.22 -11.34
CA GLY A 213 6.99 -22.62 -12.10
C GLY A 213 5.78 -22.25 -11.25
N VAL A 214 6.03 -21.83 -10.00
CA VAL A 214 5.02 -21.46 -9.00
C VAL A 214 4.94 -19.94 -8.88
N LEU A 215 3.73 -19.38 -8.81
CA LEU A 215 3.53 -17.95 -8.61
C LEU A 215 3.93 -17.52 -7.20
N THR A 216 4.43 -16.31 -7.07
CA THR A 216 4.73 -15.68 -5.78
C THR A 216 3.85 -14.47 -5.53
N VAL A 217 3.32 -14.38 -4.32
CA VAL A 217 2.52 -13.24 -3.86
C VAL A 217 3.12 -12.71 -2.57
N ALA A 218 3.48 -11.43 -2.53
CA ALA A 218 3.94 -10.77 -1.31
C ALA A 218 2.88 -9.83 -0.75
N ASP A 219 2.44 -10.06 0.48
CA ASP A 219 1.76 -9.03 1.26
C ASP A 219 2.80 -8.08 1.84
N ASN A 220 2.88 -6.88 1.26
CA ASN A 220 3.89 -5.88 1.60
C ASN A 220 3.35 -4.78 2.52
N THR A 221 2.15 -4.98 3.11
CA THR A 221 1.42 -3.96 3.86
C THR A 221 2.24 -3.29 4.96
N PHE A 222 3.17 -3.99 5.61
CA PHE A 222 3.95 -3.46 6.75
C PHE A 222 5.08 -2.51 6.33
N MET A 223 5.73 -2.80 5.21
CA MET A 223 6.89 -2.04 4.74
C MET A 223 6.49 -1.03 3.68
N THR A 224 5.50 -1.36 2.85
CA THR A 224 5.14 -0.68 1.60
C THR A 224 6.31 -0.63 0.62
N SER A 225 6.02 -0.34 -0.65
CA SER A 225 7.09 -0.13 -1.65
C SER A 225 8.00 1.08 -1.39
N LEU A 226 7.74 1.89 -0.35
CA LEU A 226 8.72 2.87 0.12
C LEU A 226 9.96 2.22 0.73
N TYR A 227 9.82 1.11 1.45
CA TYR A 227 10.92 0.54 2.24
C TYR A 227 11.27 -0.90 1.91
N GLN A 228 10.45 -1.61 1.16
CA GLN A 228 10.73 -2.96 0.66
C GLN A 228 10.04 -3.12 -0.70
N GLU A 229 10.76 -3.57 -1.72
CA GLU A 229 10.29 -3.59 -3.12
C GLU A 229 10.21 -5.03 -3.66
N PRO A 230 9.21 -5.86 -3.27
CA PRO A 230 9.20 -7.29 -3.59
C PRO A 230 9.18 -7.61 -5.09
N LEU A 231 8.53 -6.77 -5.92
CA LEU A 231 8.53 -6.96 -7.37
C LEU A 231 9.94 -6.91 -7.96
N ALA A 232 10.79 -6.01 -7.45
CA ALA A 232 12.19 -5.91 -7.87
C ALA A 232 13.03 -7.12 -7.40
N MET A 233 12.59 -7.81 -6.35
CA MET A 233 13.20 -9.02 -5.80
C MET A 233 12.70 -10.30 -6.48
N GLY A 234 11.85 -10.19 -7.50
CA GLY A 234 11.39 -11.30 -8.33
C GLY A 234 10.03 -11.87 -7.97
N VAL A 235 9.28 -11.20 -7.08
CA VAL A 235 7.89 -11.58 -6.78
C VAL A 235 6.97 -11.25 -7.98
N ASP A 236 5.99 -12.12 -8.26
CA ASP A 236 5.07 -11.93 -9.39
C ASP A 236 3.96 -10.92 -9.10
N ILE A 237 3.44 -10.91 -7.87
CA ILE A 237 2.33 -10.08 -7.43
C ILE A 237 2.61 -9.50 -6.05
N VAL A 238 2.46 -8.19 -5.87
CA VAL A 238 2.38 -7.56 -4.55
C VAL A 238 0.92 -7.29 -4.22
N VAL A 239 0.51 -7.58 -3.00
CA VAL A 239 -0.77 -7.14 -2.42
C VAL A 239 -0.50 -6.25 -1.22
N GLU A 240 -1.30 -5.20 -1.06
CA GLU A 240 -1.25 -4.38 0.16
C GLU A 240 -2.65 -3.98 0.60
N SER A 241 -2.81 -3.84 1.91
CA SER A 241 -3.96 -3.15 2.50
C SER A 241 -3.72 -1.64 2.48
N VAL A 242 -4.22 -0.98 1.43
CA VAL A 242 -4.17 0.49 1.26
C VAL A 242 -4.79 1.24 2.45
N THR A 243 -5.72 0.58 3.15
CA THR A 243 -6.29 0.98 4.45
C THR A 243 -5.25 1.48 5.47
N LYS A 244 -4.01 0.97 5.37
CA LYS A 244 -2.92 1.19 6.32
C LYS A 244 -2.09 2.42 5.95
N PHE A 245 -0.78 2.24 5.80
CA PHE A 245 0.19 3.32 5.62
C PHE A 245 -0.02 4.16 4.36
N ILE A 246 -0.51 3.55 3.27
CA ILE A 246 -0.76 4.23 1.99
C ILE A 246 -1.81 5.33 2.19
N ASN A 247 -3.01 4.99 2.66
CA ASN A 247 -4.01 5.99 3.03
C ASN A 247 -3.53 6.84 4.22
N GLY A 248 -3.21 6.18 5.33
CA GLY A 248 -2.53 6.79 6.48
C GLY A 248 -3.40 7.61 7.42
N HIS A 249 -4.70 7.72 7.19
CA HIS A 249 -5.58 8.64 7.94
C HIS A 249 -6.73 7.93 8.65
N SER A 250 -6.69 6.60 8.73
CA SER A 250 -7.66 5.78 9.49
C SER A 250 -9.13 5.98 9.12
N ASP A 251 -9.41 6.38 7.88
CA ASP A 251 -10.74 6.79 7.40
C ASP A 251 -11.20 6.08 6.11
N VAL A 252 -10.33 5.30 5.45
CA VAL A 252 -10.65 4.56 4.21
C VAL A 252 -10.25 3.10 4.34
N VAL A 253 -11.11 2.20 3.86
CA VAL A 253 -10.78 0.79 3.65
C VAL A 253 -10.59 0.53 2.16
N ALA A 254 -9.41 0.03 1.80
CA ALA A 254 -9.06 -0.30 0.42
C ALA A 254 -7.90 -1.32 0.38
N GLY A 255 -7.67 -1.87 -0.81
CA GLY A 255 -6.54 -2.75 -1.10
C GLY A 255 -5.99 -2.53 -2.49
N LEU A 256 -4.80 -3.06 -2.75
CA LEU A 256 -4.17 -3.07 -4.07
C LEU A 256 -3.63 -4.46 -4.40
N ALA A 257 -3.58 -4.77 -5.70
CA ALA A 257 -2.70 -5.80 -6.23
C ALA A 257 -1.89 -5.20 -7.39
N ALA A 258 -0.57 -5.36 -7.36
CA ALA A 258 0.36 -4.84 -8.37
C ALA A 258 1.17 -5.97 -9.00
N THR A 259 1.47 -5.84 -10.29
CA THR A 259 2.24 -6.85 -11.05
C THR A 259 2.88 -6.22 -12.29
N ASN A 260 3.99 -6.82 -12.75
CA ASN A 260 4.62 -6.49 -14.03
C ASN A 260 4.16 -7.39 -15.18
N ASN A 261 3.30 -8.38 -14.90
CA ASN A 261 2.86 -9.36 -15.87
C ASN A 261 1.46 -9.01 -16.43
N GLU A 262 1.40 -8.67 -17.72
CA GLU A 262 0.16 -8.29 -18.41
C GLU A 262 -0.92 -9.38 -18.36
N ALA A 263 -0.53 -10.67 -18.45
CA ALA A 263 -1.50 -11.77 -18.38
C ALA A 263 -2.14 -11.87 -16.99
N ILE A 264 -1.35 -11.68 -15.93
CA ILE A 264 -1.87 -11.62 -14.55
C ILE A 264 -2.79 -10.40 -14.40
N TYR A 265 -2.33 -9.22 -14.82
CA TYR A 265 -3.13 -7.99 -14.77
C TYR A 265 -4.50 -8.15 -15.45
N ASN A 266 -4.53 -8.71 -16.66
CA ASN A 266 -5.77 -8.94 -17.39
C ASN A 266 -6.74 -9.88 -16.65
N GLN A 267 -6.22 -10.90 -15.97
CA GLN A 267 -7.03 -11.78 -15.12
C GLN A 267 -7.55 -11.04 -13.87
N LEU A 268 -6.70 -10.23 -13.22
CA LEU A 268 -7.11 -9.42 -12.06
C LEU A 268 -8.20 -8.42 -12.43
N LYS A 269 -8.10 -7.73 -13.58
CA LYS A 269 -9.17 -6.85 -14.08
C LYS A 269 -10.42 -7.63 -14.44
N LEU A 270 -10.30 -8.82 -15.01
CA LEU A 270 -11.48 -9.68 -15.26
C LEU A 270 -12.18 -10.03 -13.94
N PHE A 271 -11.45 -10.42 -12.91
CA PHE A 271 -12.04 -10.76 -11.61
C PHE A 271 -12.60 -9.53 -10.89
N GLN A 272 -11.88 -8.40 -10.86
CA GLN A 272 -12.39 -7.14 -10.28
C GLN A 272 -13.75 -6.77 -10.90
N LYS A 273 -13.86 -6.87 -12.23
CA LYS A 273 -15.11 -6.60 -12.96
C LYS A 273 -16.23 -7.57 -12.55
N ASN A 274 -15.95 -8.87 -12.46
CA ASN A 274 -16.97 -9.90 -12.23
C ASN A 274 -17.36 -10.06 -10.75
N PHE A 275 -16.41 -9.94 -9.83
CA PHE A 275 -16.67 -9.96 -8.39
C PHE A 275 -17.20 -8.62 -7.90
N GLY A 276 -16.94 -7.52 -8.62
CA GLY A 276 -17.44 -6.19 -8.29
C GLY A 276 -16.79 -5.57 -7.05
N ALA A 277 -15.65 -6.10 -6.60
CA ALA A 277 -14.93 -5.64 -5.41
C ALA A 277 -14.10 -4.37 -5.67
N ILE A 278 -14.72 -3.37 -6.30
CA ILE A 278 -14.11 -2.09 -6.71
C ILE A 278 -13.99 -1.13 -5.53
N VAL A 279 -12.95 -0.29 -5.53
CA VAL A 279 -12.84 0.84 -4.59
C VAL A 279 -13.89 1.92 -4.88
N GLY A 280 -14.39 2.60 -3.85
CA GLY A 280 -15.27 3.75 -3.99
C GLY A 280 -14.57 4.93 -4.65
N VAL A 281 -15.32 5.78 -5.36
CA VAL A 281 -14.74 6.99 -6.03
C VAL A 281 -14.23 8.00 -4.99
N GLU A 282 -14.98 8.20 -3.90
CA GLU A 282 -14.57 9.08 -2.80
C GLU A 282 -13.34 8.51 -2.07
N ASP A 283 -13.38 7.21 -1.74
CA ASP A 283 -12.28 6.47 -1.14
C ASP A 283 -11.01 6.61 -2.00
N ALA A 284 -11.14 6.47 -3.32
CA ALA A 284 -10.01 6.61 -4.23
C ALA A 284 -9.38 8.01 -4.17
N TRP A 285 -10.21 9.05 -4.10
CA TRP A 285 -9.73 10.41 -3.95
C TRP A 285 -9.07 10.67 -2.59
N LEU A 286 -9.63 10.14 -1.49
CA LEU A 286 -9.04 10.23 -0.16
C LEU A 286 -7.68 9.53 -0.08
N ILE A 287 -7.54 8.36 -0.72
CA ILE A 287 -6.26 7.65 -0.81
C ILE A 287 -5.25 8.48 -1.62
N LEU A 288 -5.63 9.02 -2.78
CA LEU A 288 -4.77 9.92 -3.56
C LEU A 288 -4.30 11.11 -2.72
N ARG A 289 -5.18 11.68 -1.89
CA ARG A 289 -4.83 12.74 -0.94
C ARG A 289 -3.84 12.24 0.14
N GLY A 290 -4.06 11.05 0.69
CA GLY A 290 -3.20 10.42 1.69
C GLY A 290 -1.78 10.15 1.17
N MET A 291 -1.68 9.59 -0.05
CA MET A 291 -0.41 9.23 -0.71
C MET A 291 0.55 10.42 -0.82
N LYS A 292 0.04 11.63 -1.04
CA LYS A 292 0.86 12.86 -1.15
C LYS A 292 1.69 13.18 0.09
N THR A 293 1.32 12.65 1.24
CA THR A 293 2.04 12.84 2.52
C THR A 293 2.67 11.55 3.04
N MET A 294 2.61 10.46 2.27
CA MET A 294 3.03 9.14 2.74
C MET A 294 4.50 9.11 3.16
N GLY A 295 5.41 9.64 2.34
CA GLY A 295 6.85 9.59 2.67
C GLY A 295 7.19 10.35 3.96
N ILE A 296 6.65 11.56 4.17
CA ILE A 296 6.90 12.33 5.41
C ILE A 296 6.27 11.66 6.65
N ARG A 297 5.08 11.06 6.51
CA ARG A 297 4.43 10.33 7.62
C ARG A 297 5.23 9.09 7.99
N MET A 298 5.64 8.32 6.97
CA MET A 298 6.39 7.09 7.16
C MET A 298 7.78 7.34 7.73
N GLU A 299 8.49 8.40 7.31
CA GLU A 299 9.78 8.77 7.87
C GLU A 299 9.69 9.01 9.39
N GLN A 300 8.71 9.80 9.81
CA GLN A 300 8.49 10.08 11.23
C GLN A 300 8.06 8.83 12.01
N ALA A 301 7.14 8.03 11.46
CA ALA A 301 6.65 6.81 12.10
C ALA A 301 7.74 5.75 12.30
N VAL A 302 8.59 5.54 11.30
CA VAL A 302 9.77 4.65 11.41
C VAL A 302 10.75 5.16 12.46
N LYS A 303 11.03 6.47 12.47
CA LYS A 303 11.91 7.09 13.47
C LYS A 303 11.37 6.90 14.89
N ASN A 304 10.06 7.02 15.08
CA ASN A 304 9.39 6.78 16.34
C ASN A 304 9.50 5.29 16.74
N ALA A 305 9.22 4.38 15.82
CA ALA A 305 9.31 2.94 16.05
C ALA A 305 10.72 2.50 16.47
N GLN A 306 11.76 2.96 15.79
CA GLN A 306 13.14 2.64 16.15
C GLN A 306 13.51 3.13 17.56
N GLN A 307 13.12 4.36 17.92
CA GLN A 307 13.42 4.92 19.23
C GLN A 307 12.64 4.20 20.35
N LEU A 308 11.36 3.91 20.14
CA LEU A 308 10.54 3.13 21.08
C LEU A 308 11.07 1.70 21.22
N ALA A 309 11.43 1.03 20.13
CA ALA A 309 12.02 -0.31 20.18
C ALA A 309 13.32 -0.32 21.01
N ASN A 310 14.20 0.66 20.80
CA ASN A 310 15.44 0.81 21.56
C ASN A 310 15.20 1.09 23.05
N TYR A 311 14.19 1.88 23.38
CA TYR A 311 13.79 2.16 24.77
C TYR A 311 13.23 0.90 25.44
N LEU A 312 12.24 0.27 24.81
CA LEU A 312 11.58 -0.94 25.32
C LEU A 312 12.56 -2.10 25.49
N ALA A 313 13.51 -2.28 24.57
CA ALA A 313 14.52 -3.34 24.65
C ALA A 313 15.43 -3.23 25.88
N LYS A 314 15.50 -2.06 26.53
CA LYS A 314 16.29 -1.81 27.74
C LYS A 314 15.43 -1.75 29.01
N HIS A 315 14.11 -1.77 28.87
CA HIS A 315 13.21 -1.55 29.99
C HIS A 315 13.00 -2.83 30.81
N PRO A 316 13.18 -2.83 32.15
CA PRO A 316 13.18 -4.04 32.97
C PRO A 316 11.84 -4.80 33.02
N LYS A 317 10.72 -4.13 32.70
CA LYS A 317 9.38 -4.75 32.61
C LYS A 317 9.09 -5.41 31.26
N VAL A 318 9.92 -5.15 30.24
CA VAL A 318 9.72 -5.69 28.90
C VAL A 318 10.62 -6.92 28.74
N LEU A 319 10.00 -8.08 28.53
CA LEU A 319 10.72 -9.34 28.42
C LEU A 319 11.42 -9.48 27.06
N LYS A 320 10.75 -9.01 26.01
CA LYS A 320 11.21 -9.15 24.62
C LYS A 320 10.64 -8.06 23.76
N VAL A 321 11.42 -7.61 22.78
CA VAL A 321 10.98 -6.73 21.70
C VAL A 321 11.21 -7.44 20.38
N HIS A 322 10.17 -7.48 19.55
CA HIS A 322 10.24 -7.90 18.16
C HIS A 322 10.22 -6.63 17.32
N TYR A 323 11.37 -6.28 16.74
CA TYR A 323 11.50 -5.20 15.79
C TYR A 323 12.67 -5.49 14.85
N PRO A 324 12.46 -5.63 13.54
CA PRO A 324 13.52 -5.98 12.59
C PRO A 324 14.68 -4.97 12.53
N GLY A 325 14.48 -3.74 13.02
CA GLY A 325 15.54 -2.73 13.14
C GLY A 325 16.43 -2.87 14.38
N LEU A 326 16.27 -3.89 15.22
CA LEU A 326 17.19 -4.21 16.31
C LEU A 326 18.17 -5.31 15.89
N ASP A 327 19.46 -5.14 16.19
CA ASP A 327 20.52 -6.13 15.93
C ASP A 327 20.24 -7.49 16.57
N SER A 328 19.46 -7.50 17.67
CA SER A 328 19.06 -8.73 18.37
C SER A 328 17.92 -9.49 17.69
N HIS A 329 17.29 -8.93 16.66
CA HIS A 329 16.16 -9.55 15.99
C HIS A 329 16.63 -10.73 15.12
N PRO A 330 15.96 -11.89 15.19
CA PRO A 330 16.26 -12.99 14.27
C PRO A 330 16.13 -12.53 12.82
N ASN A 331 17.11 -12.89 11.98
CA ASN A 331 17.17 -12.51 10.57
C ASN A 331 17.21 -10.97 10.33
N HIS A 332 17.72 -10.19 11.29
CA HIS A 332 17.99 -8.75 11.13
C HIS A 332 18.81 -8.45 9.86
N ASP A 333 19.90 -9.19 9.65
CA ASP A 333 20.77 -8.98 8.48
C ASP A 333 20.03 -9.24 7.16
N THR A 334 19.23 -10.31 7.09
CA THR A 334 18.36 -10.60 5.93
C THR A 334 17.37 -9.47 5.70
N HIS A 335 16.75 -8.95 6.76
CA HIS A 335 15.83 -7.81 6.66
C HIS A 335 16.52 -6.58 6.08
N LEU A 336 17.68 -6.19 6.60
CA LEU A 336 18.41 -5.00 6.12
C LEU A 336 19.00 -5.17 4.72
N GLN A 337 19.15 -6.40 4.22
CA GLN A 337 19.53 -6.64 2.83
C GLN A 337 18.37 -6.40 1.85
N GLN A 338 17.12 -6.58 2.29
CA GLN A 338 15.92 -6.45 1.45
C GLN A 338 15.02 -5.26 1.82
N ALA A 339 15.32 -4.51 2.89
CA ALA A 339 14.53 -3.38 3.33
C ALA A 339 15.41 -2.21 3.82
N LYS A 340 14.91 -0.98 3.67
CA LYS A 340 15.66 0.25 4.01
C LYS A 340 15.78 0.51 5.52
N ASN A 341 14.87 -0.05 6.32
CA ASN A 341 14.78 0.15 7.78
C ASN A 341 13.85 -0.92 8.40
N GLY A 342 13.66 -0.90 9.73
CA GLY A 342 12.80 -1.85 10.47
C GLY A 342 11.28 -1.66 10.32
N GLY A 343 10.82 -0.64 9.60
CA GLY A 343 9.40 -0.30 9.48
C GLY A 343 8.84 0.48 10.68
N ALA A 344 7.53 0.73 10.66
CA ALA A 344 6.82 1.55 11.65
C ALA A 344 6.04 0.73 12.69
N VAL A 345 6.17 -0.60 12.66
CA VAL A 345 5.48 -1.51 13.58
C VAL A 345 6.52 -2.26 14.42
N LEU A 346 6.26 -2.36 15.73
CA LEU A 346 7.03 -3.18 16.65
C LEU A 346 6.08 -3.96 17.57
N SER A 347 6.55 -5.08 18.12
CA SER A 347 5.83 -5.81 19.16
C SER A 347 6.70 -5.98 20.39
N PHE A 348 6.10 -6.10 21.57
CA PHE A 348 6.83 -6.32 22.81
C PHE A 348 6.02 -7.16 23.78
N GLU A 349 6.71 -7.86 24.67
CA GLU A 349 6.12 -8.80 25.62
C GLU A 349 6.27 -8.30 27.06
N LEU A 350 5.16 -8.28 27.79
CA LEU A 350 5.12 -8.10 29.24
C LEU A 350 4.99 -9.47 29.92
N ALA A 351 5.34 -9.56 31.21
CA ALA A 351 5.49 -10.86 31.86
C ALA A 351 4.17 -11.63 32.05
N SER A 352 3.06 -10.90 32.13
CA SER A 352 1.75 -11.52 32.28
C SER A 352 0.61 -10.64 31.76
N LYS A 353 -0.58 -11.24 31.68
CA LYS A 353 -1.82 -10.54 31.37
C LYS A 353 -2.12 -9.44 32.40
N GLU A 354 -1.81 -9.65 33.67
CA GLU A 354 -2.03 -8.67 34.74
C GLU A 354 -1.14 -7.43 34.56
N GLU A 355 0.12 -7.63 34.17
CA GLU A 355 1.03 -6.54 33.82
C GLU A 355 0.56 -5.79 32.57
N LEU A 356 0.12 -6.53 31.54
CA LEU A 356 -0.47 -5.95 30.34
C LEU A 356 -1.70 -5.08 30.68
N MET A 357 -2.63 -5.59 31.49
CA MET A 357 -3.79 -4.82 31.92
C MET A 357 -3.37 -3.56 32.69
N SER A 358 -2.39 -3.67 33.59
CA SER A 358 -1.86 -2.55 34.38
C SER A 358 -1.25 -1.47 33.48
N PHE A 359 -0.47 -1.88 32.47
CA PHE A 359 0.09 -0.99 31.46
C PHE A 359 -1.01 -0.32 30.62
N THR A 360 -1.95 -1.09 30.06
CA THR A 360 -3.01 -0.56 29.18
C THR A 360 -4.02 0.35 29.90
N HIS A 361 -4.17 0.23 31.22
CA HIS A 361 -4.97 1.16 32.01
C HIS A 361 -4.29 2.51 32.25
N ARG A 362 -2.96 2.58 32.08
CA ARG A 362 -2.16 3.77 32.34
C ARG A 362 -1.78 4.51 31.08
N ILE A 363 -1.49 3.80 29.99
CA ILE A 363 -1.11 4.38 28.70
C ILE A 363 -2.23 5.29 28.16
N GLN A 364 -1.88 6.46 27.62
CA GLN A 364 -2.86 7.50 27.28
C GLN A 364 -2.83 7.93 25.80
N LEU A 365 -1.66 7.96 25.18
CA LEU A 365 -1.49 8.52 23.84
C LEU A 365 -1.87 7.53 22.72
N PRO A 366 -1.32 6.30 22.66
CA PRO A 366 -1.72 5.35 21.64
C PRO A 366 -3.17 4.95 21.85
N ILE A 367 -3.96 4.93 20.77
CA ILE A 367 -5.32 4.41 20.83
C ILE A 367 -5.27 2.88 20.98
N LEU A 368 -6.13 2.35 21.85
CA LEU A 368 -6.32 0.90 22.01
C LEU A 368 -7.32 0.41 20.96
N ALA A 369 -6.82 -0.07 19.82
CA ALA A 369 -7.67 -0.47 18.70
C ALA A 369 -7.07 -1.61 17.87
N VAL A 370 -7.92 -2.22 17.05
CA VAL A 370 -7.45 -2.98 15.88
C VAL A 370 -6.94 -2.01 14.80
N SER A 371 -6.30 -2.58 13.76
CA SER A 371 -5.65 -1.83 12.68
C SER A 371 -4.24 -1.32 13.01
N LEU A 372 -3.64 -0.59 12.06
CA LEU A 372 -2.29 -0.02 12.07
C LEU A 372 -2.17 1.01 10.94
N GLY A 373 -1.09 1.78 10.93
CA GLY A 373 -0.66 2.64 9.83
C GLY A 373 -1.35 3.99 9.70
N GLY A 374 -2.14 4.38 10.71
CA GLY A 374 -2.64 5.75 10.85
C GLY A 374 -1.54 6.74 11.25
N VAL A 375 -1.90 8.03 11.30
CA VAL A 375 -1.02 9.09 11.83
C VAL A 375 -0.91 9.02 13.35
N GLU A 376 -1.92 8.47 14.01
CA GLU A 376 -1.93 8.15 15.44
C GLU A 376 -1.24 6.81 15.72
N SER A 377 -0.57 6.73 16.87
CA SER A 377 -0.04 5.49 17.40
C SER A 377 -1.19 4.58 17.81
N ILE A 378 -1.13 3.31 17.39
CA ILE A 378 -2.18 2.31 17.64
C ILE A 378 -1.56 1.15 18.39
N LEU A 379 -2.01 0.91 19.61
CA LEU A 379 -1.61 -0.21 20.44
C LEU A 379 -2.70 -1.29 20.39
N SER A 380 -2.30 -2.52 20.11
CA SER A 380 -3.20 -3.64 19.91
C SER A 380 -2.72 -4.87 20.70
N HIS A 381 -3.68 -5.68 21.15
CA HIS A 381 -3.41 -6.95 21.83
C HIS A 381 -3.76 -8.12 20.90
N PRO A 382 -2.77 -8.75 20.22
CA PRO A 382 -3.03 -9.76 19.21
C PRO A 382 -3.92 -10.91 19.69
N ALA A 383 -3.71 -11.41 20.91
CA ALA A 383 -4.43 -12.58 21.43
C ALA A 383 -5.95 -12.37 21.57
N THR A 384 -6.40 -11.17 21.92
CA THR A 384 -7.85 -10.85 22.05
C THR A 384 -8.42 -10.10 20.86
N MET A 385 -7.58 -9.75 19.88
CA MET A 385 -7.99 -8.95 18.72
C MET A 385 -7.68 -9.71 17.42
N SER A 386 -6.54 -9.42 16.77
CA SER A 386 -6.22 -9.93 15.42
C SER A 386 -6.14 -11.46 15.31
N HIS A 387 -5.79 -12.15 16.40
CA HIS A 387 -5.64 -13.62 16.46
C HIS A 387 -6.69 -14.26 17.37
N ALA A 388 -7.79 -13.56 17.68
CA ALA A 388 -8.87 -14.07 18.52
C ALA A 388 -9.59 -15.30 17.92
N CYS A 389 -9.50 -15.51 16.61
CA CYS A 389 -10.07 -16.66 15.92
C CYS A 389 -9.29 -17.97 16.17
N LEU A 390 -8.04 -17.90 16.64
CA LEU A 390 -7.22 -19.07 16.95
C LEU A 390 -7.49 -19.56 18.37
N SER A 391 -7.31 -20.86 18.60
CA SER A 391 -7.31 -21.41 19.96
C SER A 391 -6.11 -20.89 20.76
N SER A 392 -6.21 -20.89 22.10
CA SER A 392 -5.08 -20.48 22.95
C SER A 392 -3.82 -21.32 22.69
N GLN A 393 -4.00 -22.62 22.44
CA GLN A 393 -2.88 -23.52 22.12
C GLN A 393 -2.25 -23.16 20.78
N ALA A 394 -3.05 -22.96 19.73
CA ALA A 394 -2.55 -22.60 18.40
C ALA A 394 -1.80 -21.25 18.42
N ARG A 395 -2.29 -20.27 19.19
CA ARG A 395 -1.58 -18.99 19.38
C ARG A 395 -0.22 -19.18 20.05
N LEU A 396 -0.15 -19.98 21.12
CA LEU A 396 1.10 -20.23 21.83
C LEU A 396 2.10 -21.00 20.96
N GLU A 397 1.64 -21.95 20.15
CA GLU A 397 2.47 -22.67 19.17
C GLU A 397 3.06 -21.72 18.13
N GLN A 398 2.36 -20.64 17.77
CA GLN A 398 2.86 -19.56 16.91
C GLN A 398 3.71 -18.52 17.65
N GLY A 399 3.85 -18.60 18.98
CA GLY A 399 4.58 -17.62 19.79
C GLY A 399 3.78 -16.37 20.17
N VAL A 400 2.46 -16.35 19.92
CA VAL A 400 1.57 -15.26 20.32
C VAL A 400 1.14 -15.47 21.77
N VAL A 401 1.93 -14.92 22.70
CA VAL A 401 1.67 -15.00 24.16
C VAL A 401 0.61 -13.98 24.62
N ASP A 402 -0.04 -14.25 25.76
CA ASP A 402 -1.07 -13.37 26.33
C ASP A 402 -0.52 -12.01 26.83
N GLY A 403 0.80 -11.88 26.99
CA GLY A 403 1.48 -10.62 27.33
C GLY A 403 1.99 -9.83 26.12
N LEU A 404 1.73 -10.28 24.89
CA LEU A 404 2.23 -9.67 23.67
C LEU A 404 1.39 -8.43 23.29
N LEU A 405 2.03 -7.29 23.12
CA LEU A 405 1.42 -6.09 22.54
C LEU A 405 2.08 -5.78 21.21
N ARG A 406 1.30 -5.27 20.26
CA ARG A 406 1.79 -4.75 18.98
C ARG A 406 1.45 -3.28 18.88
N LEU A 407 2.47 -2.47 18.60
CA LEU A 407 2.38 -1.04 18.42
C LEU A 407 2.66 -0.67 16.98
N SER A 408 1.68 -0.03 16.34
CA SER A 408 1.91 0.76 15.12
C SER A 408 2.27 2.17 15.57
N CYS A 409 3.48 2.62 15.31
CA CYS A 409 3.89 3.97 15.67
C CYS A 409 3.29 4.98 14.70
N GLY A 410 2.73 6.05 15.25
CA GLY A 410 2.25 7.21 14.52
C GLY A 410 3.33 8.27 14.37
N VAL A 411 2.89 9.50 14.12
CA VAL A 411 3.75 10.67 13.85
C VAL A 411 3.81 11.64 15.04
N GLU A 412 3.41 11.21 16.22
CA GLU A 412 3.50 12.03 17.44
C GLU A 412 4.95 12.41 17.77
N ASN A 413 5.11 13.40 18.64
CA ASN A 413 6.41 13.72 19.21
C ASN A 413 6.92 12.52 20.02
N ILE A 414 8.14 12.07 19.71
CA ILE A 414 8.75 10.92 20.36
C ILE A 414 8.97 11.12 21.87
N GLU A 415 9.22 12.34 22.32
CA GLU A 415 9.41 12.64 23.75
C GLU A 415 8.11 12.41 24.52
N ASP A 416 6.96 12.79 23.95
CA ASP A 416 5.65 12.56 24.56
C ASP A 416 5.31 11.07 24.60
N LEU A 417 5.58 10.34 23.50
CA LEU A 417 5.40 8.88 23.46
C LEU A 417 6.28 8.18 24.49
N LEU A 418 7.56 8.53 24.59
CA LEU A 418 8.47 7.92 25.57
C LEU A 418 8.02 8.21 27.01
N ALA A 419 7.61 9.44 27.30
CA ALA A 419 7.10 9.82 28.62
C ALA A 419 5.81 9.06 28.98
N ASP A 420 4.90 8.86 28.03
CA ASP A 420 3.68 8.08 28.25
C ASP A 420 3.99 6.59 28.48
N PHE A 421 4.93 6.01 27.71
CA PHE A 421 5.38 4.64 27.94
C PHE A 421 6.12 4.49 29.28
N GLU A 422 6.95 5.45 29.68
CA GLU A 422 7.65 5.45 30.97
C GLU A 422 6.67 5.46 32.14
N GLN A 423 5.69 6.38 32.15
CA GLN A 423 4.70 6.41 33.22
C GLN A 423 3.81 5.15 33.22
N ALA A 424 3.45 4.65 32.03
CA ALA A 424 2.60 3.48 31.91
C ALA A 424 3.28 2.19 32.38
N LEU A 425 4.60 2.07 32.23
CA LEU A 425 5.38 0.92 32.68
C LEU A 425 5.79 0.96 34.17
N ALA A 426 5.49 2.05 34.88
CA ALA A 426 5.82 2.24 36.30
C ALA A 426 4.80 1.57 37.27
N PHE A 427 4.24 0.42 36.90
CA PHE A 427 3.24 -0.31 37.71
C PHE A 427 3.81 -1.29 38.73
#